data_AF-A0A7S0BXJ7-F1
#
_entry.id   AF-A0A7S0BXJ7-F1
#
_cell.length_a   1.000
_cell.length_b   1.000
_cell.length_c   1.000
_cell.angle_alpha   90.00
_cell.angle_beta   90.00
_cell.angle_gamma   90.00
#
_symmetry.space_group_name_H-M   'P 1'
#
loop_
_entity.id
_entity.type
_entity.pdbx_description
1 polymer ?
#
loop_
_entity_poly.entity_id
_entity_poly.type
_entity_poly.pdbx_seq_one_letter_code
_entity_poly.pdbx_strand_id
1 'polypeptide(L)'
;TIAGDLEIQTKDSAMTQDWWLLRLECLLRKHPRALVGEIGLCRVAKNVRSHPEGKAAALERQRQVFELQLRLAAKLQRPVSVHCVQMHGVLMKVLKNVIESAGNADGAVSL
;
A
#
# COMPACT_ATOMS: atom_id res chain seq x y z
N THR A 1 -29.27 18.22 -7.38
CA THR A 1 -29.02 17.38 -6.19
C THR A 1 -28.32 16.11 -6.65
N ILE A 2 -26.99 16.04 -6.55
CA ILE A 2 -26.21 14.94 -7.11
C ILE A 2 -25.63 14.13 -5.96
N ALA A 3 -26.44 13.21 -5.44
CA ALA A 3 -25.98 12.06 -4.69
C ALA A 3 -26.35 10.84 -5.54
N GLY A 4 -25.53 10.58 -6.55
CA GLY A 4 -25.57 9.33 -7.31
C GLY A 4 -24.65 8.36 -6.60
N ASP A 5 -25.24 7.44 -5.85
CA ASP A 5 -24.57 6.33 -5.19
C ASP A 5 -23.77 5.53 -6.22
N LEU A 6 -22.45 5.50 -6.04
CA LEU A 6 -21.59 4.63 -6.82
C LEU A 6 -21.63 3.25 -6.17
N GLU A 7 -22.71 2.52 -6.46
CA GLU A 7 -22.78 1.08 -6.22
C GLU A 7 -21.65 0.42 -7.02
N ILE A 8 -20.62 -0.03 -6.31
CA ILE A 8 -19.62 -0.93 -6.88
C ILE A 8 -20.35 -2.28 -7.03
N GLN A 9 -20.95 -2.49 -8.19
CA GLN A 9 -21.51 -3.78 -8.59
C GLN A 9 -20.37 -4.79 -8.69
N THR A 10 -20.17 -5.53 -7.60
CA THR A 10 -19.33 -6.73 -7.56
C THR A 10 -20.10 -7.87 -8.20
N LYS A 11 -20.06 -7.97 -9.53
CA LYS A 11 -20.44 -9.20 -10.22
C LYS A 11 -19.34 -9.66 -11.18
N ASP A 12 -18.98 -10.91 -10.93
CA ASP A 12 -18.33 -11.89 -11.79
C ASP A 12 -16.80 -11.89 -11.93
N SER A 13 -16.25 -12.94 -11.28
CA SER A 13 -15.09 -13.77 -11.65
C SER A 13 -13.75 -13.08 -11.96
N ALA A 14 -12.75 -13.42 -11.13
CA ALA A 14 -11.35 -12.96 -11.14
C ALA A 14 -11.15 -11.55 -10.54
N MET A 15 -11.63 -11.32 -9.32
CA MET A 15 -11.07 -10.26 -8.49
C MET A 15 -9.58 -10.57 -8.29
N THR A 16 -8.71 -9.75 -8.87
CA THR A 16 -7.26 -9.81 -8.64
C THR A 16 -7.01 -9.75 -7.13
N GLN A 17 -5.95 -10.40 -6.64
CA GLN A 17 -5.60 -10.44 -5.20
C GLN A 17 -5.52 -9.03 -4.56
N ASP A 18 -5.46 -7.98 -5.37
CA ASP A 18 -5.25 -6.58 -4.98
C ASP A 18 -6.50 -5.69 -5.12
N TRP A 19 -7.72 -6.24 -5.13
CA TRP A 19 -8.95 -5.43 -5.24
C TRP A 19 -9.03 -4.27 -4.23
N TRP A 20 -8.50 -4.47 -3.03
CA TRP A 20 -8.50 -3.48 -1.97
C TRP A 20 -7.63 -2.27 -2.34
N LEU A 21 -6.54 -2.51 -3.09
CA LEU A 21 -5.64 -1.46 -3.57
C LEU A 21 -6.30 -0.65 -4.68
N LEU A 22 -7.02 -1.32 -5.59
CA LEU A 22 -7.84 -0.65 -6.61
C LEU A 22 -8.92 0.23 -5.97
N ARG A 23 -9.61 -0.29 -4.95
CA ARG A 23 -10.60 0.47 -4.19
C ARG A 23 -9.98 1.67 -3.49
N LEU A 24 -8.80 1.52 -2.89
CA LEU A 24 -8.05 2.61 -2.27
C LEU A 24 -7.67 3.69 -3.30
N GLU A 25 -7.15 3.28 -4.47
CA GLU A 25 -6.84 4.22 -5.56
C GLU A 25 -8.08 5.02 -6.01
N CYS A 26 -9.22 4.34 -6.19
CA CYS A 26 -10.48 4.99 -6.56
C CYS A 26 -10.89 6.06 -5.52
N LEU A 27 -10.84 5.73 -4.23
CA LEU A 27 -11.18 6.66 -3.15
C LEU A 27 -10.22 7.85 -3.10
N LEU A 28 -8.92 7.64 -3.26
CA LEU A 28 -7.92 8.71 -3.28
C LEU A 28 -8.10 9.65 -4.47
N ARG A 29 -8.51 9.13 -5.64
CA ARG A 29 -8.84 9.96 -6.81
C ARG A 29 -10.10 10.80 -6.56
N LYS A 30 -11.12 10.21 -5.92
CA LYS A 30 -12.36 10.91 -5.54
C LYS A 30 -12.11 12.02 -4.50
N HIS A 31 -11.10 11.84 -3.65
CA HIS A 31 -10.76 12.78 -2.59
C HIS A 31 -9.34 13.35 -2.78
N PRO A 32 -9.16 14.33 -3.69
CA PRO A 32 -7.83 14.80 -4.10
C PRO A 32 -7.07 15.61 -3.05
N ARG A 33 -7.59 15.76 -1.82
CA ARG A 33 -6.87 16.35 -0.69
C ARG A 33 -6.48 15.31 0.37
N ALA A 34 -6.89 14.05 0.19
CA ALA A 34 -6.52 12.98 1.10
C ALA A 34 -5.05 12.60 0.93
N LEU A 35 -4.41 12.26 2.04
CA LEU A 35 -3.11 11.58 2.09
C LEU A 35 -3.31 10.05 2.11
N VAL A 36 -2.22 9.29 1.97
CA VAL A 36 -2.25 7.83 2.15
C VAL A 36 -1.77 7.48 3.56
N GLY A 37 -2.64 6.92 4.39
CA GLY A 37 -2.31 6.68 5.80
C GLY A 37 -3.48 6.15 6.62
N GLU A 38 -3.24 5.56 7.79
CA GLU A 38 -1.93 5.20 8.36
C GLU A 38 -1.39 3.89 7.74
N ILE A 39 -0.15 3.88 7.27
CA ILE A 39 0.48 2.72 6.59
C ILE A 39 1.82 2.35 7.25
N GLY A 40 2.24 1.09 7.26
CA GLY A 40 3.60 0.77 7.74
C GLY A 40 3.77 -0.59 8.41
N LEU A 41 4.71 -0.66 9.35
CA LEU A 41 5.27 -1.90 9.90
C LEU A 41 5.18 -1.95 11.42
N CYS A 42 4.52 -2.95 11.97
CA CYS A 42 4.32 -3.12 13.40
C CYS A 42 4.70 -4.55 13.85
N ARG A 43 5.83 -4.68 14.54
CA ARG A 43 6.29 -5.99 15.06
C ARG A 43 5.36 -6.57 16.12
N VAL A 44 4.60 -5.71 16.79
CA VAL A 44 3.77 -6.06 17.96
C VAL A 44 2.27 -6.08 17.67
N ALA A 45 1.87 -5.91 16.40
CA ALA A 45 0.47 -5.97 16.00
C ALA A 45 -0.17 -7.31 16.36
N LYS A 46 -1.46 -7.30 16.69
CA LYS A 46 -2.21 -8.49 17.14
C LYS A 46 -2.09 -9.63 16.12
N ASN A 47 -2.26 -9.32 14.83
CA ASN A 47 -2.19 -10.28 13.74
C ASN A 47 -0.82 -10.94 13.60
N VAL A 48 0.28 -10.31 14.04
CA VAL A 48 1.62 -10.91 13.98
C VAL A 48 1.75 -12.11 14.91
N ARG A 49 1.05 -12.07 16.05
CA ARG A 49 1.11 -13.14 17.05
C ARG A 49 0.17 -14.30 16.72
N SER A 50 -0.90 -14.03 15.97
CA SER A 50 -1.97 -15.00 15.70
C SER A 50 -2.08 -15.41 14.23
N HIS A 51 -1.11 -15.06 13.38
CA HIS A 51 -1.17 -15.40 11.95
C HIS A 51 -1.05 -16.92 11.75
N PRO A 52 -1.91 -17.56 10.94
CA PRO A 52 -1.90 -19.02 10.75
C PRO A 52 -0.55 -19.57 10.24
N GLU A 53 0.09 -18.81 9.34
CA GLU A 53 1.39 -19.15 8.75
C GLU A 53 2.59 -18.65 9.61
N GLY A 54 2.31 -18.19 10.83
CA GLY A 54 3.31 -17.73 11.79
C GLY A 54 3.78 -16.28 11.60
N LYS A 55 4.64 -15.85 12.53
CA LYS A 55 5.11 -14.48 12.65
C LYS A 55 5.83 -13.95 11.41
N ALA A 56 6.67 -14.78 10.77
CA ALA A 56 7.45 -14.38 9.61
C ALA A 56 6.54 -14.02 8.43
N ALA A 57 5.56 -14.88 8.12
CA ALA A 57 4.57 -14.63 7.08
C ALA A 57 3.73 -13.37 7.35
N ALA A 58 3.36 -13.13 8.62
CA ALA A 58 2.61 -11.93 8.99
C ALA A 58 3.40 -10.63 8.75
N LEU A 59 4.68 -10.62 9.12
CA LEU A 59 5.55 -9.46 8.91
C LEU A 59 5.85 -9.24 7.42
N GLU A 60 6.00 -10.33 6.67
CA GLU A 60 6.19 -10.28 5.22
C GLU A 60 4.94 -9.73 4.50
N ARG A 61 3.74 -10.15 4.91
CA ARG A 61 2.48 -9.57 4.40
C ARG A 61 2.37 -8.07 4.72
N GLN A 62 2.78 -7.63 5.92
CA GLN A 62 2.84 -6.19 6.24
C GLN A 62 3.80 -5.45 5.30
N ARG A 63 4.99 -6.01 5.04
CA ARG A 63 5.97 -5.42 4.11
C ARG A 63 5.39 -5.26 2.71
N GLN A 64 4.76 -6.30 2.17
CA GLN A 64 4.17 -6.29 0.83
C GLN A 64 3.06 -5.23 0.71
N VAL A 65 2.14 -5.18 1.68
CA VAL A 65 1.06 -4.19 1.70
C VAL A 65 1.62 -2.77 1.82
N PHE A 66 2.62 -2.56 2.68
CA PHE A 66 3.25 -1.26 2.84
C PHE A 66 3.93 -0.78 1.55
N GLU A 67 4.64 -1.67 0.84
CA GLU A 67 5.25 -1.34 -0.46
C GLU A 67 4.22 -0.99 -1.53
N LEU A 68 3.10 -1.72 -1.61
CA LEU A 68 2.02 -1.41 -2.54
C LEU A 68 1.42 -0.02 -2.24
N GLN A 69 1.21 0.31 -0.97
CA GLN A 69 0.68 1.61 -0.57
C GLN A 69 1.67 2.75 -0.84
N LEU A 70 2.97 2.54 -0.63
CA LEU A 70 4.01 3.52 -0.98
C LEU A 70 4.05 3.78 -2.49
N ARG A 71 4.02 2.73 -3.31
CA ARG A 71 3.98 2.86 -4.78
C ARG A 71 2.72 3.58 -5.24
N LEU A 72 1.55 3.28 -4.64
CA LEU A 72 0.31 3.98 -4.96
C LEU A 72 0.38 5.46 -4.57
N ALA A 73 0.92 5.78 -3.39
CA ALA A 73 1.11 7.16 -2.96
C ALA A 73 2.04 7.92 -3.91
N ALA A 74 3.15 7.30 -4.34
CA ALA A 74 4.06 7.86 -5.33
C ALA A 74 3.38 8.10 -6.69
N LYS A 75 2.65 7.09 -7.22
CA LYS A 75 1.88 7.19 -8.46
C LYS A 75 0.89 8.37 -8.45
N LEU A 76 0.28 8.65 -7.30
CA LEU A 76 -0.69 9.72 -7.12
C LEU A 76 -0.07 11.03 -6.58
N GLN A 77 1.25 11.07 -6.42
CA GLN A 77 1.99 12.18 -5.81
C GLN A 77 1.39 12.65 -4.48
N ARG A 78 1.11 11.71 -3.58
CA ARG A 78 0.49 11.95 -2.27
C ARG A 78 1.48 11.80 -1.13
N PRO A 79 1.41 12.68 -0.10
CA PRO A 79 2.13 12.45 1.15
C PRO A 79 1.60 11.19 1.85
N VAL A 80 2.44 10.60 2.69
CA VAL A 80 2.14 9.40 3.46
C VAL A 80 2.23 9.66 4.97
N SER A 81 1.31 9.08 5.74
CA SER A 81 1.45 8.95 7.19
C SER A 81 1.96 7.55 7.52
N VAL A 82 3.14 7.45 8.14
CA VAL A 82 3.85 6.17 8.35
C VAL A 82 3.82 5.73 9.82
N HIS A 83 3.35 4.50 10.04
CA HIS A 83 3.46 3.77 11.29
C HIS A 83 4.71 2.90 11.32
N CYS A 84 5.48 2.97 12.41
CA CYS A 84 6.59 2.04 12.60
C CYS A 84 6.81 1.73 14.08
N VAL A 85 6.66 0.46 14.46
CA VAL A 85 6.91 -0.01 15.83
C VAL A 85 7.86 -1.21 15.81
N GLN A 86 9.05 -1.00 16.38
CA GLN A 86 10.16 -1.98 16.48
C GLN A 86 10.62 -2.56 15.14
N MET A 87 10.49 -1.79 14.05
CA MET A 87 10.82 -2.23 12.68
C MET A 87 11.62 -1.17 11.88
N HIS A 88 12.25 -0.20 12.53
CA HIS A 88 12.91 0.95 11.85
C HIS A 88 13.97 0.52 10.82
N GLY A 89 14.79 -0.50 11.13
CA GLY A 89 15.78 -1.00 10.16
C GLY A 89 15.15 -1.64 8.91
N VAL A 90 13.97 -2.27 9.06
CA VAL A 90 13.22 -2.83 7.93
C VAL A 90 12.53 -1.70 7.15
N LEU A 91 11.97 -0.71 7.85
CA LEU A 91 11.40 0.49 7.24
C LEU A 91 12.41 1.17 6.31
N MET A 92 13.63 1.43 6.78
CA MET A 92 14.67 2.08 5.96
C MET A 92 15.02 1.25 4.72
N LYS A 93 15.07 -0.08 4.83
CA LYS A 93 15.29 -0.97 3.68
C LYS A 93 14.16 -0.89 2.67
N VAL A 94 12.91 -0.92 3.12
CA VAL A 94 11.73 -0.80 2.25
C VAL A 94 11.72 0.53 1.50
N LEU A 95 11.96 1.65 2.20
CA LEU A 95 12.00 2.97 1.58
C LEU A 95 13.11 3.05 0.52
N LYS A 96 14.32 2.57 0.85
CA LYS A 96 15.44 2.51 -0.09
C LYS A 96 15.08 1.71 -1.34
N ASN A 97 14.54 0.50 -1.17
CA ASN A 97 14.17 -0.38 -2.28
C ASN A 97 13.11 0.25 -3.19
N VAL A 98 12.10 0.91 -2.62
CA VAL A 98 11.04 1.59 -3.39
C VAL A 98 11.61 2.76 -4.19
N ILE A 99 12.50 3.55 -3.61
CA ILE A 99 13.16 4.67 -4.29
C ILE A 99 14.06 4.17 -5.43
N GLU A 100 14.89 3.15 -5.18
CA GLU A 100 15.77 2.55 -6.19
C GLU A 100 14.98 1.92 -7.34
N SER A 101 13.87 1.23 -7.03
CA SER A 101 12.99 0.65 -8.04
C SER A 101 12.33 1.72 -8.91
N ALA A 102 12.03 2.89 -8.34
CA ALA A 102 11.48 4.02 -9.10
C ALA A 102 12.54 4.66 -10.00
N GLY A 103 13.76 4.89 -9.51
CA GLY A 103 14.86 5.47 -10.29
C GLY A 103 15.30 4.59 -11.47
N ASN A 104 15.24 3.26 -11.31
CA ASN A 104 15.55 2.34 -12.41
C ASN A 104 14.46 2.28 -13.49
N ALA A 105 13.21 2.60 -13.15
CA ALA A 105 12.12 2.62 -14.13
C ALA A 105 12.18 3.85 -15.05
N ASP A 106 12.62 5.00 -14.52
CA ASP A 106 12.83 6.22 -15.31
C ASP A 106 14.07 6.12 -16.23
N GLY A 107 15.09 5.33 -15.83
CA GLY A 107 16.28 5.06 -16.65
C GLY A 107 16.07 4.10 -17.82
N ALA A 108 14.95 3.37 -17.87
CA ALA A 108 14.60 2.45 -18.95
C ALA A 108 13.88 3.15 -20.13
N VAL A 109 13.63 4.45 -20.03
CA VAL A 109 13.13 5.29 -21.13
C VAL A 109 14.27 6.16 -21.63
N SER A 110 15.24 5.56 -22.33
CA SER A 110 16.24 6.29 -23.13
C SER A 110 16.72 5.44 -24.30
N LEU A 111 16.37 5.94 -25.49
CA LEU A 111 16.68 5.54 -26.88
C LEU A 111 15.98 4.30 -27.44
#